data_AF-A0A483YP21-F1
#
_entry.id   AF-A0A483YP21-F1
#
_cell.length_a   1.000
_cell.length_b   1.000
_cell.length_c   1.000
_cell.angle_alpha   90.00
_cell.angle_beta   90.00
_cell.angle_gamma   90.00
#
_symmetry.space_group_name_H-M   'P 1'
#
loop_
_entity.id
_entity.type
_entity.pdbx_description
1 polymer ?
#
loop_
_entity_poly.entity_id
_entity_poly.type
_entity_poly.pdbx_seq_one_letter_code
_entity_poly.pdbx_strand_id
1 'polypeptide(L)'
;MTLSDHQRAKSALNANDLNAAQGYLTGEKYNNRYRPVSGEESWGSLQYRAAKIVANAAANGQKVRDDALYLAYISLFEAEEGVPEHPDIMLGYMHKAMALLLANPQLLDKIDSKNVSTLPSQFTLERYAVWQYLYDGGEIDWTKKAPEGEGYTIAGESYQTWNIKLKKAIWNRGDAFLINIGKQQFIHDAIDYSQFPVIACTARRKGWHLTLPADYREQNFRGGGRFDWASCRAVE
;
A
#
# COMPACT_ATOMS: atom_id res chain seq x y z
N MET A 1 -24.75 4.27 -27.82
CA MET A 1 -23.33 3.88 -27.74
C MET A 1 -22.72 4.70 -26.60
N THR A 2 -22.63 4.14 -25.39
CA THR A 2 -21.96 4.83 -24.28
C THR A 2 -20.48 4.92 -24.62
N LEU A 3 -19.96 6.14 -24.85
CA LEU A 3 -18.52 6.39 -24.80
C LEU A 3 -18.02 5.71 -23.52
N SER A 4 -17.09 4.76 -23.65
CA SER A 4 -16.61 4.00 -22.51
C SER A 4 -16.20 4.98 -21.41
N ASP A 5 -16.61 4.71 -20.17
CA ASP A 5 -16.26 5.56 -19.02
C ASP A 5 -14.76 5.86 -18.93
N HIS A 6 -13.95 4.98 -19.53
CA HIS A 6 -12.52 5.10 -19.72
C HIS A 6 -12.11 6.40 -20.43
N GLN A 7 -12.65 6.68 -21.61
CA GLN A 7 -12.31 7.90 -22.36
C GLN A 7 -12.77 9.16 -21.64
N ARG A 8 -13.94 9.10 -20.99
CA ARG A 8 -14.48 10.24 -20.22
C ARG A 8 -13.63 10.52 -18.98
N ALA A 9 -13.21 9.48 -18.26
CA ALA A 9 -12.29 9.58 -17.13
C ALA A 9 -10.94 10.13 -17.57
N LYS A 10 -10.32 9.56 -18.62
CA LYS A 10 -9.03 10.02 -19.16
C LYS A 10 -9.09 11.50 -19.53
N SER A 11 -10.12 11.93 -20.25
CA SER A 11 -10.29 13.33 -20.65
C SER A 11 -10.42 14.26 -19.44
N ALA A 12 -11.28 13.92 -18.48
CA ALA A 12 -11.46 14.75 -17.28
C ALA A 12 -10.21 14.81 -16.40
N LEU A 13 -9.50 13.69 -16.24
CA LEU A 13 -8.23 13.64 -15.49
C LEU A 13 -7.08 14.35 -16.23
N ASN A 14 -7.11 14.44 -17.57
CA ASN A 14 -6.18 15.29 -18.34
C ASN A 14 -6.40 16.78 -18.05
N ALA A 15 -7.65 17.17 -17.77
CA ALA A 15 -7.99 18.54 -17.41
C ALA A 15 -7.74 18.88 -15.92
N ASN A 16 -7.15 17.96 -15.14
CA ASN A 16 -6.99 18.09 -13.68
C ASN A 16 -8.32 18.40 -12.94
N ASP A 17 -9.44 17.87 -13.44
CA ASP A 17 -10.76 18.09 -12.83
C ASP A 17 -10.85 17.38 -11.47
N LEU A 18 -10.84 18.16 -10.39
CA LEU A 18 -10.93 17.67 -9.02
C LEU A 18 -12.25 16.95 -8.72
N ASN A 19 -13.38 17.41 -9.28
CA ASN A 19 -14.68 16.75 -9.08
C ASN A 19 -14.74 15.43 -9.83
N ALA A 20 -14.11 15.34 -11.00
CA ALA A 20 -13.97 14.08 -11.72
C ALA A 20 -13.03 13.12 -10.97
N ALA A 21 -11.92 13.60 -10.42
CA ALA A 21 -10.97 12.78 -9.66
C ALA A 21 -11.59 12.22 -8.37
N GLN A 22 -12.30 13.05 -7.59
CA GLN A 22 -13.02 12.59 -6.40
C GLN A 22 -14.11 11.57 -6.75
N GLY A 23 -14.89 11.83 -7.80
CA GLY A 23 -15.93 10.90 -8.27
C GLY A 23 -15.35 9.59 -8.82
N TYR A 24 -14.18 9.65 -9.47
CA TYR A 24 -13.45 8.46 -9.90
C TYR A 24 -13.03 7.62 -8.70
N LEU A 25 -12.41 8.22 -7.69
CA LEU A 25 -11.89 7.43 -6.56
C LEU A 25 -13.01 6.75 -5.79
N THR A 26 -14.08 7.50 -5.49
CA THR A 26 -15.24 7.04 -4.70
C THR A 26 -16.20 6.14 -5.48
N GLY A 27 -16.10 6.07 -6.80
CA GLY A 27 -17.00 5.30 -7.65
C GLY A 27 -18.32 6.01 -7.99
N GLU A 28 -18.51 7.25 -7.56
CA GLU A 28 -19.66 8.09 -7.95
C GLU A 28 -19.65 8.41 -9.46
N LYS A 29 -18.46 8.44 -10.07
CA LYS A 29 -18.26 8.64 -11.51
C LYS A 29 -17.41 7.53 -12.12
N TYR A 30 -17.67 7.26 -13.39
CA TYR A 30 -16.88 6.33 -14.21
C TYR A 30 -16.87 4.90 -13.64
N ASN A 31 -18.00 4.42 -13.15
CA ASN A 31 -18.11 3.12 -12.48
C ASN A 31 -18.17 1.92 -13.42
N ASN A 32 -18.36 2.12 -14.73
CA ASN A 32 -18.35 1.02 -15.71
C ASN A 32 -16.91 0.66 -16.15
N ARG A 33 -16.15 0.00 -15.25
CA ARG A 33 -14.72 -0.31 -15.44
C ARG A 33 -14.43 -1.72 -15.96
N TYR A 34 -15.29 -2.25 -16.83
CA TYR A 34 -15.23 -3.65 -17.26
C TYR A 34 -13.93 -4.04 -17.99
N ARG A 35 -13.47 -3.20 -18.93
CA ARG A 35 -12.16 -3.36 -19.60
C ARG A 35 -11.59 -1.99 -19.97
N PRO A 36 -10.28 -1.76 -19.82
CA PRO A 36 -9.64 -0.61 -20.40
C PRO A 36 -9.73 -0.69 -21.93
N VAL A 37 -9.72 0.47 -22.60
CA VAL A 37 -9.64 0.50 -24.06
C VAL A 37 -8.26 -0.03 -24.47
N SER A 38 -8.21 -0.93 -25.46
CA SER A 38 -6.93 -1.53 -25.90
C SER A 38 -5.96 -0.46 -26.42
N GLY A 39 -4.69 -0.54 -26.02
CA GLY A 39 -3.66 0.45 -26.36
C GLY A 39 -3.73 1.76 -25.58
N GLU A 40 -4.72 1.92 -24.70
CA GLU A 40 -4.90 3.11 -23.88
C GLU A 40 -4.35 2.94 -22.45
N GLU A 41 -4.28 4.06 -21.73
CA GLU A 41 -3.86 4.11 -20.33
C GLU A 41 -4.68 3.14 -19.45
N SER A 42 -4.02 2.32 -18.63
CA SER A 42 -4.72 1.39 -17.72
C SER A 42 -5.57 2.09 -16.66
N TRP A 43 -6.63 1.44 -16.17
CA TRP A 43 -7.43 1.95 -15.04
C TRP A 43 -6.60 2.22 -13.78
N GLY A 44 -5.57 1.41 -13.50
CA GLY A 44 -4.66 1.65 -12.38
C GLY A 44 -3.84 2.93 -12.55
N SER A 45 -3.46 3.28 -13.79
CA SER A 45 -2.78 4.54 -14.08
C SER A 45 -3.73 5.74 -13.93
N LEU A 46 -4.97 5.62 -14.40
CA LEU A 46 -6.00 6.63 -14.17
C LEU A 46 -6.31 6.80 -12.68
N GLN A 47 -6.32 5.72 -11.89
CA GLN A 47 -6.49 5.76 -10.44
C GLN A 47 -5.34 6.52 -9.77
N TYR A 48 -4.09 6.21 -10.11
CA TYR A 48 -2.92 6.94 -9.62
C TYR A 48 -3.04 8.44 -9.93
N ARG A 49 -3.41 8.81 -11.16
CA ARG A 49 -3.59 10.21 -11.55
C ARG A 49 -4.71 10.90 -10.78
N ALA A 50 -5.86 10.24 -10.62
CA ALA A 50 -6.96 10.76 -9.82
C ALA A 50 -6.53 10.99 -8.37
N ALA A 51 -5.78 10.05 -7.80
CA ALA A 51 -5.22 10.17 -6.45
C ALA A 51 -4.23 11.35 -6.33
N LYS A 52 -3.34 11.55 -7.31
CA LYS A 52 -2.43 12.71 -7.34
C LYS A 52 -3.20 14.04 -7.40
N ILE A 53 -4.24 14.15 -8.22
CA ILE A 53 -5.07 15.37 -8.31
C ILE A 53 -5.70 15.68 -6.94
N VAL A 54 -6.32 14.68 -6.32
CA VAL A 54 -6.98 14.83 -5.01
C VAL A 54 -5.99 15.16 -3.90
N ALA A 55 -4.86 14.45 -3.82
CA ALA A 55 -3.83 14.69 -2.81
C ALA A 55 -3.18 16.08 -2.96
N ASN A 56 -2.89 16.51 -4.20
CA ASN A 56 -2.33 17.83 -4.47
C ASN A 56 -3.33 18.95 -4.16
N ALA A 57 -4.62 18.77 -4.49
CA ALA A 57 -5.66 19.74 -4.15
C ALA A 57 -5.75 19.95 -2.62
N ALA A 58 -5.78 18.86 -1.86
CA ALA A 58 -5.77 18.92 -0.39
C ALA A 58 -4.51 19.59 0.16
N ALA A 59 -3.33 19.25 -0.37
CA ALA A 59 -2.07 19.87 0.03
C ALA A 59 -2.02 21.39 -0.25
N ASN A 60 -2.72 21.83 -1.29
CA ASN A 60 -2.87 23.25 -1.65
C ASN A 60 -4.03 23.95 -0.92
N GLY A 61 -4.60 23.32 0.12
CA GLY A 61 -5.67 23.90 0.94
C GLY A 61 -7.04 23.95 0.27
N GLN A 62 -7.23 23.27 -0.86
CA GLN A 62 -8.56 23.16 -1.47
C GLN A 62 -9.45 22.22 -0.66
N LYS A 63 -10.75 22.50 -0.65
CA LYS A 63 -11.73 21.62 -0.01
C LYS A 63 -11.88 20.34 -0.82
N VAL A 64 -11.62 19.21 -0.17
CA VAL A 64 -11.72 17.85 -0.73
C VAL A 64 -12.60 17.03 0.21
N ARG A 65 -13.36 16.07 -0.32
CA ARG A 65 -14.11 15.12 0.50
C ARG A 65 -13.15 14.13 1.18
N ASP A 66 -13.37 13.89 2.47
CA ASP A 66 -12.49 13.02 3.27
C ASP A 66 -12.44 11.57 2.74
N ASP A 67 -13.55 11.05 2.21
CA ASP A 67 -13.61 9.70 1.65
C ASP A 67 -12.75 9.56 0.38
N ALA A 68 -12.86 10.54 -0.53
CA ALA A 68 -12.01 10.62 -1.72
C ALA A 68 -10.53 10.82 -1.34
N LEU A 69 -10.25 11.62 -0.31
CA LEU A 69 -8.89 11.88 0.16
C LEU A 69 -8.26 10.62 0.79
N TYR A 70 -9.02 9.89 1.60
CA TYR A 70 -8.60 8.60 2.14
C TYR A 70 -8.25 7.62 1.01
N LEU A 71 -9.15 7.46 0.04
CA LEU A 71 -8.94 6.56 -1.10
C LEU A 71 -7.77 7.00 -1.99
N ALA A 72 -7.53 8.30 -2.12
CA ALA A 72 -6.36 8.83 -2.79
C ALA A 72 -5.08 8.37 -2.10
N TYR A 73 -4.97 8.55 -0.78
CA TYR A 73 -3.79 8.11 -0.03
C TYR A 73 -3.57 6.61 -0.07
N ILE A 74 -4.63 5.80 0.02
CA ILE A 74 -4.53 4.34 -0.18
C ILE A 74 -4.01 4.02 -1.59
N SER A 75 -4.54 4.68 -2.62
CA SER A 75 -4.10 4.45 -4.01
C SER A 75 -2.63 4.80 -4.23
N LEU A 76 -2.14 5.88 -3.62
CA LEU A 76 -0.74 6.30 -3.73
C LEU A 76 0.21 5.39 -2.94
N PHE A 77 -0.25 4.88 -1.80
CA PHE A 77 0.46 3.83 -1.06
C PHE A 77 0.58 2.54 -1.89
N GLU A 78 -0.53 2.08 -2.48
CA GLU A 78 -0.54 0.86 -3.31
C GLU A 78 0.28 0.99 -4.58
N ALA A 79 0.41 2.21 -5.11
CA ALA A 79 1.28 2.53 -6.23
C ALA A 79 2.77 2.58 -5.87
N GLU A 80 3.14 2.39 -4.60
CA GLU A 80 4.54 2.40 -4.13
C GLU A 80 5.28 3.69 -4.47
N GLU A 81 4.56 4.84 -4.44
CA GLU A 81 5.13 6.11 -4.90
C GLU A 81 6.37 6.51 -4.09
N GLY A 82 7.46 6.79 -4.81
CA GLY A 82 8.74 7.20 -4.25
C GLY A 82 9.66 6.04 -3.89
N VAL A 83 9.21 4.79 -3.92
CA VAL A 83 10.04 3.63 -3.61
C VAL A 83 10.91 3.26 -4.83
N PRO A 84 12.20 2.92 -4.65
CA PRO A 84 12.93 2.71 -3.39
C PRO A 84 13.62 3.94 -2.78
N GLU A 85 13.67 5.08 -3.46
CA GLU A 85 14.46 6.25 -3.04
C GLU A 85 13.90 6.98 -1.81
N HIS A 86 12.58 7.12 -1.74
CA HIS A 86 11.80 7.93 -0.79
C HIS A 86 10.59 7.14 -0.24
N PRO A 87 10.81 6.02 0.47
CA PRO A 87 9.73 5.23 1.05
C PRO A 87 8.93 5.98 2.13
N ASP A 88 9.49 7.06 2.68
CA ASP A 88 8.81 7.98 3.60
C ASP A 88 7.60 8.66 2.93
N ILE A 89 7.61 8.88 1.61
CA ILE A 89 6.46 9.41 0.86
C ILE A 89 5.30 8.41 0.91
N MET A 90 5.56 7.16 0.50
CA MET A 90 4.58 6.08 0.52
C MET A 90 4.02 5.85 1.94
N LEU A 91 4.89 5.75 2.95
CA LEU A 91 4.49 5.60 4.36
C LEU A 91 3.65 6.79 4.86
N GLY A 92 4.05 8.01 4.48
CA GLY A 92 3.32 9.22 4.82
C GLY A 92 1.89 9.25 4.28
N TYR A 93 1.63 8.65 3.12
CA TYR A 93 0.26 8.48 2.63
C TYR A 93 -0.56 7.56 3.53
N MET A 94 0.00 6.42 3.94
CA MET A 94 -0.70 5.52 4.84
C MET A 94 -0.98 6.18 6.19
N HIS A 95 -0.02 6.94 6.74
CA HIS A 95 -0.24 7.71 7.97
C HIS A 95 -1.40 8.69 7.85
N LYS A 96 -1.47 9.43 6.74
CA LYS A 96 -2.57 10.37 6.48
C LYS A 96 -3.92 9.67 6.29
N ALA A 97 -3.94 8.54 5.57
CA ALA A 97 -5.15 7.73 5.42
C ALA A 97 -5.67 7.24 6.79
N MET A 98 -4.78 6.71 7.63
CA MET A 98 -5.16 6.21 8.95
C MET A 98 -5.62 7.32 9.88
N ALA A 99 -5.00 8.50 9.82
CA ALA A 99 -5.46 9.67 10.58
C ALA A 99 -6.91 10.06 10.24
N LEU A 100 -7.30 10.02 8.95
CA LEU A 100 -8.67 10.28 8.52
C LEU A 100 -9.65 9.24 9.08
N LEU A 101 -9.28 7.96 9.02
CA LEU A 101 -10.14 6.88 9.52
C LEU A 101 -10.29 6.90 11.05
N LEU A 102 -9.25 7.30 11.79
CA LEU A 102 -9.33 7.46 13.24
C LEU A 102 -10.20 8.65 13.64
N ALA A 103 -10.10 9.76 12.90
CA ALA A 103 -10.96 10.92 13.10
C ALA A 103 -12.44 10.61 12.79
N ASN A 104 -12.70 9.74 11.83
CA ASN A 104 -14.04 9.28 11.47
C ASN A 104 -14.07 7.78 11.14
N PRO A 105 -14.35 6.90 12.11
CA PRO A 105 -14.38 5.45 11.88
C PRO A 105 -15.44 4.99 10.86
N GLN A 106 -16.48 5.81 10.61
CA GLN A 106 -17.57 5.53 9.66
C GLN A 106 -17.29 6.11 8.27
N LEU A 107 -16.07 6.61 8.02
CA LEU A 107 -15.70 7.31 6.79
C LEU A 107 -16.05 6.53 5.51
N LEU A 108 -15.93 5.21 5.56
CA LEU A 108 -16.10 4.34 4.39
C LEU A 108 -17.49 3.69 4.31
N ASP A 109 -18.37 3.88 5.29
CA ASP A 109 -19.66 3.17 5.40
C ASP A 109 -20.60 3.43 4.22
N LYS A 110 -20.44 4.59 3.55
CA LYS A 110 -21.27 5.02 2.43
C LYS A 110 -20.65 4.72 1.06
N ILE A 111 -19.46 4.12 1.02
CA ILE A 111 -18.80 3.77 -0.23
C ILE A 111 -19.43 2.49 -0.78
N ASP A 112 -19.86 2.52 -2.04
CA ASP A 112 -20.25 1.32 -2.76
C ASP A 112 -19.00 0.55 -3.20
N SER A 113 -18.73 -0.54 -2.50
CA SER A 113 -17.57 -1.40 -2.75
C SER A 113 -17.53 -2.01 -4.17
N LYS A 114 -18.65 -2.03 -4.89
CA LYS A 114 -18.69 -2.50 -6.29
C LYS A 114 -18.10 -1.49 -7.28
N ASN A 115 -18.09 -0.21 -6.91
CA ASN A 115 -17.85 0.90 -7.83
C ASN A 115 -16.59 1.71 -7.49
N VAL A 116 -16.15 1.66 -6.24
CA VAL A 116 -14.95 2.35 -5.76
C VAL A 116 -13.68 1.90 -6.50
N SER A 117 -12.72 2.81 -6.64
CA SER A 117 -11.47 2.54 -7.37
C SER A 117 -10.51 1.57 -6.68
N THR A 118 -10.47 1.62 -5.36
CA THR A 118 -9.69 0.73 -4.50
C THR A 118 -10.35 0.69 -3.13
N LEU A 119 -10.12 -0.38 -2.38
CA LEU A 119 -10.41 -0.44 -0.96
C LEU A 119 -9.17 -0.94 -0.23
N PRO A 120 -8.93 -0.47 1.00
CA PRO A 120 -7.89 -1.07 1.84
C PRO A 120 -8.19 -2.57 1.98
N SER A 121 -7.20 -3.39 1.66
CA SER A 121 -7.28 -4.83 1.83
C SER A 121 -6.48 -5.28 3.05
N GLN A 122 -6.69 -6.52 3.49
CA GLN A 122 -5.81 -7.14 4.48
C GLN A 122 -4.35 -7.10 4.01
N PHE A 123 -4.10 -7.36 2.72
CA PHE A 123 -2.78 -7.27 2.11
C PHE A 123 -2.17 -5.87 2.21
N THR A 124 -2.94 -4.81 1.93
CA THR A 124 -2.49 -3.41 2.09
C THR A 124 -1.93 -3.16 3.50
N LEU A 125 -2.55 -3.76 4.52
CA LEU A 125 -2.14 -3.61 5.92
C LEU A 125 -0.95 -4.48 6.30
N GLU A 126 -0.89 -5.72 5.82
CA GLU A 126 0.27 -6.61 5.99
C GLU A 126 1.54 -5.92 5.46
N ARG A 127 1.42 -5.33 4.27
CA ARG A 127 2.48 -4.52 3.66
C ARG A 127 2.87 -3.36 4.55
N TYR A 128 1.90 -2.54 4.94
CA TYR A 128 2.16 -1.36 5.77
C TYR A 128 2.84 -1.73 7.09
N ALA A 129 2.40 -2.79 7.77
CA ALA A 129 2.97 -3.21 9.04
C ALA A 129 4.46 -3.56 8.93
N VAL A 130 4.86 -4.29 7.88
CA VAL A 130 6.26 -4.65 7.66
C VAL A 130 7.10 -3.47 7.20
N TRP A 131 6.58 -2.65 6.30
CA TRP A 131 7.25 -1.41 5.88
C TRP A 131 7.50 -0.49 7.07
N GLN A 132 6.49 -0.27 7.91
CA GLN A 132 6.58 0.57 9.08
C GLN A 132 7.55 -0.02 10.12
N TYR A 133 7.48 -1.33 10.37
CA TYR A 133 8.39 -2.00 11.31
C TYR A 133 9.86 -1.84 10.91
N LEU A 134 10.20 -2.08 9.63
CA LEU A 134 11.57 -1.91 9.13
C LEU A 134 11.99 -0.43 9.14
N TYR A 135 11.09 0.48 8.74
CA TYR A 135 11.33 1.93 8.77
C TYR A 135 11.65 2.45 10.18
N ASP A 136 10.99 1.89 11.20
CA ASP A 136 11.22 2.23 12.61
C ASP A 136 12.50 1.59 13.19
N GLY A 137 13.32 0.93 12.36
CA GLY A 137 14.57 0.26 12.76
C GLY A 137 14.39 -1.16 13.28
N GLY A 138 13.22 -1.76 13.05
CA GLY A 138 12.97 -3.17 13.34
C GLY A 138 13.85 -4.10 12.51
N GLU A 139 14.15 -5.27 13.08
CA GLU A 139 14.97 -6.30 12.45
C GLU A 139 14.13 -7.51 12.03
N ILE A 140 14.35 -7.98 10.80
CA ILE A 140 13.88 -9.26 10.28
C ILE A 140 15.08 -10.04 9.76
N ASP A 141 15.40 -11.17 10.40
CA ASP A 141 16.50 -12.06 9.98
C ASP A 141 15.98 -13.43 9.59
N TRP A 142 15.90 -13.69 8.28
CA TRP A 142 15.47 -14.99 7.76
C TRP A 142 16.49 -16.11 7.92
N THR A 143 17.72 -15.81 8.35
CA THR A 143 18.75 -16.81 8.63
C THR A 143 18.73 -17.29 10.09
N LYS A 144 18.03 -16.56 10.96
CA LYS A 144 17.87 -16.90 12.37
C LYS A 144 17.10 -18.21 12.52
N LYS A 145 17.66 -19.13 13.31
CA LYS A 145 17.02 -20.40 13.67
C LYS A 145 16.11 -20.20 14.87
N ALA A 146 15.03 -21.00 14.91
CA ALA A 146 14.19 -21.11 16.09
C ALA A 146 15.04 -21.56 17.30
N PRO A 147 14.83 -21.00 18.50
CA PRO A 147 15.39 -21.57 19.72
C PRO A 147 14.96 -23.03 19.90
N GLU A 148 15.83 -23.87 20.47
CA GLU A 148 15.48 -25.27 20.76
C GLU A 148 14.27 -25.35 21.69
N GLY A 149 13.26 -26.14 21.30
CA GLY A 149 12.04 -26.34 22.07
C GLY A 149 10.92 -25.34 21.80
N GLU A 150 11.13 -24.32 20.97
CA GLU A 150 10.03 -23.48 20.47
C GLU A 150 9.24 -24.17 19.34
N GLY A 151 7.94 -23.85 19.25
CA GLY A 151 7.06 -24.30 18.18
C GLY A 151 7.35 -23.65 16.82
N TYR A 152 6.35 -23.58 15.95
CA TYR A 152 6.51 -22.95 14.64
C TYR A 152 6.91 -21.46 14.76
N THR A 153 8.01 -21.08 14.10
CA THR A 153 8.56 -19.72 14.07
C THR A 153 8.60 -19.19 12.63
N ILE A 154 8.67 -17.87 12.48
CA ILE A 154 8.89 -17.20 11.19
C ILE A 154 10.11 -16.31 11.36
N ALA A 155 11.10 -16.39 10.47
CA ALA A 155 12.37 -15.66 10.60
C ALA A 155 13.00 -15.76 12.02
N GLY A 156 12.99 -16.98 12.58
CA GLY A 156 13.58 -17.30 13.87
C GLY A 156 12.85 -16.74 15.11
N GLU A 157 11.63 -16.22 14.96
CA GLU A 157 10.84 -15.62 16.04
C GLU A 157 9.46 -16.27 16.16
N SER A 158 8.95 -16.37 17.39
CA SER A 158 7.62 -16.90 17.66
C SER A 158 6.50 -15.97 17.13
N TYR A 159 5.32 -16.54 16.87
CA TYR A 159 4.13 -15.76 16.51
C TYR A 159 3.76 -14.70 17.54
N GLN A 160 3.94 -15.01 18.83
CA GLN A 160 3.65 -14.07 19.91
C GLN A 160 4.57 -12.86 19.83
N THR A 161 5.87 -13.08 19.60
CA THR A 161 6.85 -12.00 19.42
C THR A 161 6.50 -11.15 18.21
N TRP A 162 6.18 -11.76 17.07
CA TRP A 162 5.77 -11.01 15.88
C TRP A 162 4.49 -10.21 16.08
N ASN A 163 3.50 -10.79 16.75
CA ASN A 163 2.25 -10.10 17.06
C ASN A 163 2.51 -8.80 17.84
N ILE A 164 3.40 -8.85 18.85
CA ILE A 164 3.78 -7.67 19.64
C ILE A 164 4.51 -6.63 18.77
N LYS A 165 5.51 -7.07 17.98
CA LYS A 165 6.30 -6.20 17.09
C LYS A 165 5.41 -5.48 16.07
N LEU A 166 4.55 -6.22 15.37
CA LEU A 166 3.67 -5.66 14.33
C LEU A 166 2.61 -4.73 14.93
N LYS A 167 1.99 -5.10 16.06
CA LYS A 167 1.04 -4.20 16.76
C LYS A 167 1.67 -2.87 17.15
N LYS A 168 2.93 -2.89 17.60
CA LYS A 168 3.67 -1.69 17.95
C LYS A 168 3.93 -0.81 16.72
N ALA A 169 4.31 -1.40 15.58
CA ALA A 169 4.58 -0.66 14.35
C ALA A 169 3.37 0.14 13.86
N ILE A 170 2.17 -0.44 13.94
CA ILE A 170 0.92 0.20 13.48
C ILE A 170 0.09 0.84 14.60
N TRP A 171 0.65 0.97 15.80
CA TRP A 171 -0.05 1.48 16.99
C TRP A 171 -0.69 2.86 16.74
N ASN A 172 -1.94 3.05 17.18
CA ASN A 172 -2.76 4.24 16.91
C ASN A 172 -2.90 4.60 15.42
N ARG A 173 -2.59 3.68 14.50
CA ARG A 173 -2.65 3.85 13.03
C ARG A 173 -3.29 2.65 12.35
N GLY A 174 -3.85 1.71 13.11
CA GLY A 174 -4.45 0.49 12.59
C GLY A 174 -5.58 -0.02 13.46
N ASP A 175 -6.12 0.78 14.38
CA ASP A 175 -7.02 0.31 15.43
C ASP A 175 -8.31 -0.30 14.87
N ALA A 176 -8.87 0.31 13.81
CA ALA A 176 -9.99 -0.25 13.05
C ALA A 176 -9.67 -1.63 12.43
N PHE A 177 -8.39 -1.94 12.24
CA PHE A 177 -7.89 -3.15 11.59
C PHE A 177 -7.24 -4.14 12.56
N LEU A 178 -6.97 -3.75 13.82
CA LEU A 178 -6.38 -4.61 14.86
C LEU A 178 -7.15 -5.91 15.06
N ILE A 179 -8.43 -5.97 14.66
CA ILE A 179 -9.27 -7.18 14.68
C ILE A 179 -8.63 -8.34 13.88
N ASN A 180 -7.88 -8.03 12.82
CA ASN A 180 -7.19 -9.04 12.01
C ASN A 180 -5.75 -9.30 12.47
N ILE A 181 -5.11 -8.35 13.16
CA ILE A 181 -3.72 -8.47 13.64
C ILE A 181 -3.67 -9.41 14.85
N GLY A 182 -2.96 -10.52 14.68
CA GLY A 182 -2.88 -11.61 15.66
C GLY A 182 -3.37 -12.95 15.11
N LYS A 183 -4.08 -12.95 13.98
CA LYS A 183 -4.31 -14.18 13.21
C LYS A 183 -2.96 -14.67 12.66
N GLN A 184 -2.70 -15.97 12.80
CA GLN A 184 -1.44 -16.57 12.32
C GLN A 184 -1.20 -16.25 10.84
N GLN A 185 -2.24 -16.35 10.00
CA GLN A 185 -2.14 -16.03 8.57
C GLN A 185 -1.66 -14.59 8.32
N PHE A 186 -2.22 -13.60 9.01
CA PHE A 186 -1.80 -12.20 8.86
C PHE A 186 -0.32 -12.02 9.22
N ILE A 187 0.12 -12.60 10.34
CA ILE A 187 1.50 -12.50 10.79
C ILE A 187 2.43 -13.17 9.78
N HIS A 188 2.08 -14.37 9.32
CA HIS A 188 2.82 -15.11 8.32
C HIS A 188 2.97 -14.30 7.03
N ASP A 189 1.86 -13.82 6.46
CA ASP A 189 1.84 -13.14 5.16
C ASP A 189 2.51 -11.77 5.22
N ALA A 190 2.34 -11.04 6.32
CA ALA A 190 3.08 -9.81 6.57
C ALA A 190 4.59 -10.09 6.56
N ILE A 191 5.06 -11.03 7.38
CA ILE A 191 6.50 -11.28 7.46
C ILE A 191 7.04 -11.85 6.14
N ASP A 192 6.35 -12.77 5.47
CA ASP A 192 6.74 -13.26 4.13
C ASP A 192 6.83 -12.13 3.09
N TYR A 193 5.97 -11.12 3.18
CA TYR A 193 6.04 -9.92 2.33
C TYR A 193 7.38 -9.17 2.46
N SER A 194 8.10 -9.30 3.59
CA SER A 194 9.46 -8.73 3.71
C SER A 194 10.45 -9.26 2.65
N GLN A 195 10.19 -10.44 2.09
CA GLN A 195 10.98 -11.03 1.00
C GLN A 195 10.58 -10.51 -0.38
N PHE A 196 9.62 -9.58 -0.50
CA PHE A 196 9.22 -9.06 -1.80
C PHE A 196 10.31 -8.15 -2.40
N PRO A 197 10.50 -8.18 -3.74
CA PRO A 197 11.52 -7.42 -4.44
C PRO A 197 11.64 -5.95 -4.02
N VAL A 198 10.50 -5.27 -3.92
CA VAL A 198 10.47 -3.84 -3.58
C VAL A 198 10.93 -3.54 -2.14
N ILE A 199 10.54 -4.36 -1.16
CA ILE A 199 11.01 -4.21 0.24
C ILE A 199 12.48 -4.53 0.32
N ALA A 200 12.89 -5.69 -0.18
CA ALA A 200 14.26 -6.15 -0.10
C ALA A 200 15.23 -5.15 -0.76
N CYS A 201 14.81 -4.57 -1.89
CA CYS A 201 15.56 -3.49 -2.52
C CYS A 201 15.67 -2.25 -1.62
N THR A 202 14.54 -1.79 -1.10
CA THR A 202 14.50 -0.56 -0.32
C THR A 202 15.25 -0.70 1.00
N ALA A 203 15.12 -1.84 1.67
CA ALA A 203 15.88 -2.16 2.86
C ALA A 203 17.39 -2.11 2.58
N ARG A 204 17.85 -2.67 1.46
CA ARG A 204 19.26 -2.57 1.02
C ARG A 204 19.69 -1.12 0.81
N ARG A 205 18.91 -0.33 0.07
CA ARG A 205 19.26 1.07 -0.26
C ARG A 205 19.20 2.00 0.96
N LYS A 206 18.32 1.71 1.91
CA LYS A 206 18.14 2.50 3.15
C LYS A 206 18.96 1.99 4.33
N GLY A 207 19.62 0.84 4.19
CA GLY A 207 20.36 0.21 5.29
C GLY A 207 19.46 -0.29 6.42
N TRP A 208 18.23 -0.73 6.10
CA TRP A 208 17.35 -1.35 7.08
C TRP A 208 17.81 -2.77 7.43
N HIS A 209 17.48 -3.21 8.64
CA HIS A 209 17.88 -4.50 9.18
C HIS A 209 16.99 -5.65 8.64
N LEU A 210 17.17 -5.96 7.35
CA LEU A 210 16.53 -7.10 6.70
C LEU A 210 17.59 -8.05 6.12
N THR A 211 17.71 -9.22 6.73
CA THR A 211 18.54 -10.32 6.22
C THR A 211 17.64 -11.32 5.50
N LEU A 212 17.91 -11.53 4.21
CA LEU A 212 17.16 -12.45 3.35
C LEU A 212 17.65 -13.89 3.52
N PRO A 213 16.84 -14.91 3.15
CA PRO A 213 17.29 -16.29 3.11
C PRO A 213 18.57 -16.46 2.27
N ALA A 214 19.44 -17.41 2.63
CA ALA A 214 20.70 -17.65 1.94
C ALA A 214 20.54 -18.01 0.44
N ASP A 215 19.40 -18.60 0.08
CA ASP A 215 19.03 -18.99 -1.28
C ASP A 215 18.10 -17.98 -1.97
N TYR A 216 17.95 -16.77 -1.42
CA TYR A 216 17.09 -15.74 -1.98
C TYR A 216 17.49 -15.38 -3.41
N ARG A 217 16.52 -15.51 -4.32
CA ARG A 217 16.70 -15.16 -5.73
C ARG A 217 16.25 -13.73 -5.96
N GLU A 218 17.21 -12.89 -6.33
CA GLU A 218 17.02 -11.52 -6.80
C GLU A 218 16.30 -11.46 -8.16
N GLN A 219 14.99 -11.67 -8.17
CA GLN A 219 14.16 -11.67 -9.37
C GLN A 219 12.82 -10.97 -9.12
N ASN A 220 12.19 -10.47 -10.18
CA ASN A 220 10.92 -9.72 -10.11
C ASN A 220 9.71 -10.60 -9.73
N PHE A 221 9.90 -11.91 -9.61
CA PHE A 221 8.82 -12.85 -9.36
C PHE A 221 8.72 -13.27 -7.89
N ARG A 222 7.90 -12.55 -7.15
CA ARG A 222 7.18 -12.97 -5.92
C ARG A 222 5.86 -12.19 -5.76
N GLY A 223 5.12 -11.92 -6.84
CA GLY A 223 3.87 -11.15 -6.76
C GLY A 223 4.03 -9.66 -6.46
N GLY A 224 5.26 -9.13 -6.47
CA GLY A 224 5.59 -7.73 -6.19
C GLY A 224 5.41 -6.80 -7.39
N GLY A 225 4.16 -6.53 -7.77
CA GLY A 225 3.78 -5.35 -8.55
C GLY A 225 4.58 -5.11 -9.85
N ARG A 226 4.76 -3.83 -10.19
CA ARG A 226 5.50 -3.37 -11.38
C ARG A 226 7.00 -3.17 -11.10
N PHE A 227 7.49 -3.60 -9.94
CA PHE A 227 8.85 -3.31 -9.50
C PHE A 227 9.86 -4.12 -10.32
N ASP A 228 10.87 -3.43 -10.84
CA ASP A 228 11.99 -4.05 -11.54
C ASP A 228 13.24 -4.03 -10.65
N TRP A 229 13.70 -5.20 -10.22
CA TRP A 229 14.89 -5.40 -9.42
C TRP A 229 16.15 -4.86 -10.09
N ALA A 230 16.18 -4.76 -11.43
CA ALA A 230 17.29 -4.09 -12.12
C ALA A 230 17.44 -2.62 -11.66
N SER A 231 16.33 -1.93 -11.35
CA SER A 231 16.35 -0.57 -10.79
C SER A 231 16.98 -0.49 -9.41
N CYS A 232 17.09 -1.62 -8.70
CA CYS A 232 17.72 -1.67 -7.38
C CYS A 232 19.25 -1.61 -7.43
N ARG A 233 19.85 -2.07 -8.53
CA ARG A 233 21.30 -2.15 -8.71
C ARG A 233 21.90 -0.86 -9.25
N ALA A 234 21.07 0.02 -9.80
CA ALA A 234 21.49 1.33 -10.26
C ALA A 234 21.38 2.31 -9.10
N VAL A 235 22.51 2.65 -8.48
CA VAL A 235 22.95 3.98 -8.00
C VAL A 235 24.21 3.72 -7.15
N GLU A 236 25.38 3.91 -7.78
CA GLU A 236 26.61 4.33 -7.07
C GLU A 236 26.53 5.83 -6.79
#